data_AF-A0A1F2R8K8-F1
#
_entry.id   AF-A0A1F2R8K8-F1
#
_cell.length_a   1.000
_cell.length_b   1.000
_cell.length_c   1.000
_cell.angle_alpha   90.00
_cell.angle_beta   90.00
_cell.angle_gamma   90.00
#
_symmetry.space_group_name_H-M   'P 1'
#
loop_
_entity.id
_entity.type
_entity.pdbx_description
1 polymer ?
#
loop_
_entity_poly.entity_id
_entity_poly.type
_entity_poly.pdbx_seq_one_letter_code
_entity_poly.pdbx_strand_id
1 'polypeptide(L)'
;MLLLVGAVVVVVDALVGDRGLLAMLRARREYDRAAAATARQRTDNARLREQARRLREDPAAIEEIARRDLGLIRPGEKVFIIKDIPPPQR
;
A
#
# COMPACT_ATOMS: atom_id res chain seq x y z
N MET A 1 -28.95 -51.17 -1.91
CA MET A 1 -27.77 -50.45 -2.46
C MET A 1 -28.15 -49.16 -3.20
N LEU A 2 -29.06 -49.19 -4.17
CA LEU A 2 -29.44 -48.00 -4.96
C LEU A 2 -29.87 -46.78 -4.14
N LEU A 3 -30.67 -46.96 -3.08
CA LEU A 3 -31.07 -45.87 -2.18
C LEU A 3 -29.90 -45.26 -1.40
N LEU A 4 -28.95 -46.10 -0.96
CA LEU A 4 -27.76 -45.64 -0.24
C LEU A 4 -26.87 -44.80 -1.17
N VAL A 5 -26.68 -45.26 -2.41
CA VAL A 5 -25.90 -44.54 -3.42
C VAL A 5 -26.57 -43.20 -3.76
N GLY A 6 -27.89 -43.18 -3.96
CA GLY A 6 -28.65 -41.95 -4.20
C GLY A 6 -28.54 -40.95 -3.04
N ALA A 7 -28.65 -41.41 -1.80
CA ALA A 7 -28.50 -40.56 -0.62
C ALA A 7 -27.09 -39.93 -0.54
N VAL A 8 -26.04 -40.70 -0.83
CA VAL A 8 -24.66 -40.19 -0.85
C VAL A 8 -24.47 -39.14 -1.95
N VAL A 9 -25.02 -39.36 -3.14
CA VAL A 9 -24.93 -38.39 -4.25
C VAL A 9 -25.60 -37.07 -3.88
N VAL A 10 -26.78 -37.10 -3.26
CA VAL A 10 -27.48 -35.88 -2.81
C VAL A 10 -26.68 -35.14 -1.73
N VAL A 11 -26.07 -35.86 -0.79
CA VAL A 11 -25.24 -35.24 0.25
C VAL A 11 -23.99 -34.60 -0.35
N VAL A 12 -23.32 -35.28 -1.28
CA VAL A 12 -22.13 -34.73 -1.96
C VAL A 12 -22.50 -33.50 -2.78
N ASP A 13 -23.59 -33.54 -3.54
CA ASP A 13 -24.05 -32.40 -4.34
C ASP A 13 -24.45 -31.21 -3.45
N ALA A 14 -25.11 -31.44 -2.32
CA ALA A 14 -25.44 -30.39 -1.37
C ALA A 14 -24.19 -29.77 -0.69
N LEU A 15 -23.11 -30.52 -0.53
CA LEU A 15 -21.86 -30.03 0.06
C LEU A 15 -20.97 -29.32 -0.97
N VAL A 16 -20.92 -29.81 -2.21
CA VAL A 16 -19.97 -29.40 -3.25
C VAL A 16 -20.58 -28.51 -4.33
N GLY A 17 -21.90 -28.56 -4.53
CA GLY A 17 -22.60 -27.81 -5.56
C GLY A 17 -22.52 -26.29 -5.39
N ASP A 18 -23.03 -25.56 -6.39
CA ASP A 18 -22.89 -24.09 -6.50
C ASP A 18 -23.52 -23.29 -5.34
N ARG A 19 -24.43 -23.91 -4.57
CA ARG A 19 -25.01 -23.33 -3.33
C ARG A 19 -24.57 -24.06 -2.06
N GLY A 20 -23.58 -24.94 -2.18
CA GLY A 20 -23.07 -25.74 -1.07
C GLY A 20 -22.20 -24.94 -0.11
N LEU A 21 -21.93 -25.54 1.04
CA LEU A 21 -21.11 -24.97 2.11
C LEU A 21 -19.72 -24.53 1.63
N LEU A 22 -19.10 -25.29 0.72
CA LEU A 22 -17.79 -24.95 0.17
C LEU A 22 -17.81 -23.67 -0.66
N ALA A 23 -18.85 -23.45 -1.48
CA ALA A 23 -19.00 -22.23 -2.27
C ALA A 23 -19.18 -21.01 -1.35
N MET A 24 -19.99 -21.13 -0.31
CA MET A 24 -20.19 -20.06 0.69
C MET A 24 -18.90 -19.71 1.43
N LEU A 25 -18.10 -20.70 1.84
CA LEU A 25 -16.81 -20.46 2.48
C LEU A 25 -15.80 -19.78 1.55
N ARG A 26 -15.77 -20.15 0.26
CA ARG A 26 -14.91 -19.49 -0.74
C ARG A 26 -15.34 -18.05 -0.96
N ALA A 27 -16.64 -17.81 -1.18
CA ALA A 27 -17.19 -16.47 -1.35
C ALA A 27 -16.91 -15.59 -0.12
N ARG A 28 -17.04 -16.13 1.10
CA ARG A 28 -16.72 -15.39 2.33
C ARG A 28 -15.23 -15.02 2.38
N ARG A 29 -14.33 -15.95 2.05
CA ARG A 29 -12.88 -15.66 2.00
C ARG A 29 -12.53 -14.62 0.95
N GLU A 30 -13.15 -14.67 -0.22
CA GLU A 30 -12.95 -13.67 -1.28
C GLU A 30 -13.46 -12.30 -0.85
N TYR A 31 -14.65 -12.24 -0.24
CA TYR A 31 -15.19 -11.02 0.36
C TYR A 31 -14.24 -10.44 1.41
N ASP A 32 -13.78 -11.26 2.37
CA ASP A 32 -12.90 -10.81 3.45
C ASP A 32 -11.56 -10.28 2.88
N ARG A 33 -11.01 -10.94 1.84
CA ARG A 33 -9.81 -10.45 1.13
C ARG A 33 -10.04 -9.12 0.43
N ALA A 34 -11.15 -8.98 -0.29
CA ALA A 34 -11.50 -7.76 -1.00
C ALA A 34 -11.77 -6.59 -0.02
N ALA A 35 -12.43 -6.88 1.10
CA ALA A 35 -12.67 -5.91 2.16
C ALA A 35 -11.35 -5.45 2.80
N ALA A 36 -10.43 -6.37 3.09
CA ALA A 36 -9.11 -6.05 3.63
C ALA A 36 -8.27 -5.21 2.64
N ALA A 37 -8.28 -5.55 1.36
CA ALA A 37 -7.61 -4.76 0.32
C ALA A 37 -8.18 -3.33 0.24
N THR A 38 -9.51 -3.21 0.25
CA THR A 38 -10.20 -1.91 0.24
C THR A 38 -9.83 -1.06 1.46
N ALA A 39 -9.78 -1.67 2.65
CA ALA A 39 -9.40 -0.98 3.87
C ALA A 39 -7.97 -0.44 3.79
N ARG A 40 -7.01 -1.26 3.32
CA ARG A 40 -5.62 -0.84 3.11
C ARG A 40 -5.51 0.32 2.13
N GLN A 41 -6.18 0.22 0.98
CA GLN A 41 -6.19 1.28 -0.04
C GLN A 41 -6.76 2.60 0.50
N ARG A 42 -7.81 2.55 1.33
CA ARG A 42 -8.37 3.75 1.97
C ARG A 42 -7.37 4.42 2.91
N THR A 43 -6.67 3.63 3.74
CA THR A 43 -5.63 4.15 4.64
C THR A 43 -4.47 4.77 3.85
N ASP A 44 -4.00 4.11 2.80
CA ASP A 44 -2.93 4.66 1.96
C ASP A 44 -3.36 5.92 1.23
N ASN A 45 -4.59 5.96 0.71
CA ASN A 45 -5.12 7.14 0.05
C ASN A 45 -5.21 8.34 1.02
N ALA A 46 -5.65 8.11 2.25
CA ALA A 46 -5.68 9.16 3.29
C ALA A 46 -4.27 9.68 3.60
N ARG A 47 -3.28 8.79 3.76
CA ARG A 47 -1.88 9.16 3.99
C ARG A 47 -1.29 9.96 2.82
N LEU A 48 -1.54 9.53 1.59
CA LEU A 48 -1.05 10.22 0.39
C LEU A 48 -1.70 11.60 0.23
N ARG A 49 -3.00 11.72 0.52
CA ARG A 49 -3.69 13.02 0.52
C ARG A 49 -3.07 13.97 1.53
N GLU A 50 -2.74 13.49 2.72
CA GLU A 50 -2.08 14.31 3.74
C GLU A 50 -0.68 14.75 3.31
N GLN A 51 0.10 13.86 2.68
CA GLN A 51 1.40 14.22 2.10
C GLN A 51 1.24 15.27 1.00
N ALA A 52 0.28 15.10 0.08
CA ALA A 52 0.01 16.06 -0.98
C ALA A 52 -0.44 17.42 -0.42
N ARG A 53 -1.25 17.43 0.65
CA ARG A 53 -1.65 18.65 1.34
C ARG A 53 -0.44 19.39 1.90
N ARG A 54 0.41 18.71 2.68
CA ARG A 54 1.63 19.31 3.24
C ARG A 54 2.55 19.86 2.15
N LEU A 55 2.75 19.11 1.07
CA LEU A 55 3.55 19.59 -0.06
C LEU A 55 2.93 20.80 -0.77
N ARG A 56 1.61 20.97 -0.80
CA ARG A 56 0.95 22.12 -1.45
C ARG A 56 0.85 23.35 -0.55
N GLU A 57 0.59 23.14 0.72
CA GLU A 57 0.24 24.20 1.68
C GLU A 57 1.43 24.66 2.52
N ASP A 58 2.54 23.91 2.53
CA ASP A 58 3.77 24.28 3.21
C ASP A 58 4.92 24.53 2.21
N PRO A 59 5.13 25.79 1.81
CA PRO A 59 6.25 26.18 0.95
C PRO A 59 7.62 25.78 1.51
N ALA A 60 7.77 25.69 2.84
CA ALA A 60 9.02 25.28 3.47
C ALA A 60 9.33 23.79 3.21
N ALA A 61 8.30 22.94 3.14
CA ALA A 61 8.47 21.53 2.79
C ALA A 61 8.93 21.34 1.33
N ILE A 62 8.42 22.15 0.40
CA ILE A 62 8.92 22.18 -0.98
C ILE A 62 10.37 22.68 -1.00
N GLU A 63 10.67 23.74 -0.26
CA GLU A 63 11.99 24.35 -0.23
C GLU A 63 13.05 23.39 0.32
N GLU A 64 12.73 22.62 1.36
CA GLU A 64 13.63 21.61 1.90
C GLU A 64 14.00 20.55 0.85
N ILE A 65 13.00 20.03 0.12
CA ILE A 65 13.22 19.04 -0.95
C ILE A 65 14.03 19.65 -2.09
N ALA A 66 13.70 20.87 -2.51
CA ALA A 66 14.42 21.60 -3.54
C ALA A 66 15.89 21.87 -3.16
N ARG A 67 16.17 22.24 -1.91
CA ARG A 67 17.54 22.42 -1.41
C ARG A 67 18.30 21.10 -1.37
N ARG A 68 17.68 20.02 -0.88
CA ARG A 68 18.32 18.70 -0.72
C ARG A 68 18.58 18.02 -2.06
N ASP A 69 17.58 17.95 -2.93
CA ASP A 69 17.61 17.09 -4.12
C ASP A 69 18.07 17.86 -5.37
N LEU A 70 17.88 19.18 -5.42
CA LEU A 70 18.22 20.02 -6.58
C LEU A 70 19.32 21.06 -6.28
N GLY A 71 19.78 21.18 -5.03
CA GLY A 71 20.81 22.16 -4.65
C GLY A 71 20.38 23.62 -4.85
N LEU A 72 19.07 23.89 -4.90
CA LEU A 72 18.53 25.23 -5.10
C LEU A 72 18.91 26.17 -3.94
N ILE A 73 19.37 27.38 -4.27
CA ILE A 73 19.68 28.44 -3.31
C ILE A 73 18.96 29.73 -3.71
N ARG A 74 18.58 30.55 -2.72
CA ARG A 74 17.96 31.86 -2.99
C ARG A 74 19.01 32.91 -3.37
N PRO A 75 18.63 33.95 -4.13
CA PRO A 75 19.51 35.09 -4.35
C PRO A 75 20.03 35.67 -3.03
N GLY A 76 21.36 35.78 -2.90
CA GLY A 76 22.03 36.27 -1.69
C GLY A 76 22.56 35.18 -0.73
N GLU A 77 22.21 33.91 -0.93
CA GLU A 77 22.78 32.79 -0.15
C GLU A 77 24.15 32.37 -0.68
N LYS A 78 25.04 31.90 0.21
CA LYS A 78 26.39 31.40 -0.13
C LYS A 78 26.50 29.91 0.19
N VAL A 79 26.94 29.12 -0.78
CA VAL A 79 27.20 27.68 -0.62
C VAL A 79 28.67 27.46 -0.25
N PHE A 80 28.92 26.71 0.82
CA PHE A 80 30.25 26.27 1.19
C PHE A 80 30.39 24.79 0.86
N ILE A 81 31.24 24.46 -0.12
CA ILE A 81 31.62 23.08 -0.43
C ILE A 81 32.95 22.82 0.28
N ILE A 82 32.90 22.05 1.37
CA ILE A 82 34.12 21.61 2.06
C ILE A 82 34.68 20.43 1.26
N LYS A 83 35.86 20.62 0.66
CA LYS A 83 36.64 19.51 0.11
C LYS A 83 37.61 19.09 1.19
N ASP A 84 37.61 17.80 1.54
CA ASP A 84 38.61 17.27 2.47
C ASP A 84 40.01 17.59 1.94
N ILE A 85 40.69 18.50 2.62
CA ILE A 85 42.06 18.88 2.30
C ILE A 85 42.92 17.80 2.97
N PRO A 86 43.73 17.03 2.22
CA PRO A 86 44.65 16.09 2.82
C PRO A 86 45.51 16.83 3.85
N PRO A 87 45.71 16.25 5.05
CA PRO A 87 46.49 16.91 6.09
C PRO A 87 47.90 17.23 5.55
N PRO A 88 48.47 18.41 5.89
CA PRO A 88 49.77 18.80 5.39
C PRO A 88 50.82 17.77 5.82
N GLN A 89 51.49 17.15 4.85
CA GLN A 89 52.65 16.31 5.09
C GLN A 89 53.78 17.22 5.62
N ARG A 90 54.14 17.04 6.89
CA ARG A 90 55.34 17.62 7.51
C ARG A 90 56.51 16.67 7.33
#